data_AF-A0A3D6CZX8-F1
#
_entry.id   AF-A0A3D6CZX8-F1
#
_cell.length_a   1.000
_cell.length_b   1.000
_cell.length_c   1.000
_cell.angle_alpha   90.00
_cell.angle_beta   90.00
_cell.angle_gamma   90.00
#
_symmetry.space_group_name_H-M   'P 1'
#
loop_
_entity.id
_entity.type
_entity.pdbx_description
1 polymer ?
#
loop_
_entity_poly.entity_id
_entity_poly.type
_entity_poly.pdbx_seq_one_letter_code
_entity_poly.pdbx_strand_id
1 'polypeptide(L)'
;MDPILQYHQEWSRRQFFKGAGLKVGGIALAGLMGNAEGNKARNHIHPALPGFPHFAPRAKRLIYLHMNGAPSQLDLFDHKPGLKK
;
A
#
# COMPACT_ATOMS: atom_id res chain seq x y z
N MET A 1 -3.84 -56.42 10.94
CA MET A 1 -4.35 -55.03 10.88
C MET A 1 -4.16 -54.55 9.46
N ASP A 2 -5.19 -53.95 8.87
CA ASP A 2 -5.18 -53.54 7.47
C ASP A 2 -4.64 -52.10 7.37
N PRO A 3 -3.45 -51.89 6.77
CA PRO A 3 -2.76 -50.59 6.80
C PRO A 3 -3.53 -49.46 6.11
N ILE A 4 -4.40 -49.79 5.15
CA ILE A 4 -5.25 -48.82 4.44
C ILE A 4 -6.31 -48.23 5.39
N LEU A 5 -6.95 -49.08 6.20
CA LEU A 5 -7.94 -48.63 7.17
C LEU A 5 -7.32 -47.74 8.25
N GLN A 6 -6.08 -48.04 8.64
CA GLN A 6 -5.33 -47.27 9.62
C GLN A 6 -4.97 -45.86 9.08
N TYR A 7 -4.53 -45.78 7.82
CA TYR A 7 -4.29 -44.50 7.13
C TYR A 7 -5.56 -43.63 7.07
N HIS A 8 -6.72 -44.23 6.79
CA HIS A 8 -8.00 -43.49 6.77
C HIS A 8 -8.47 -43.06 8.16
N GLN A 9 -8.20 -43.84 9.21
CA GLN A 9 -8.53 -43.50 10.60
C GLN A 9 -7.64 -42.40 11.18
N GLU A 10 -6.39 -42.32 10.73
CA GLU A 10 -5.44 -41.30 11.18
C GLU A 10 -5.73 -39.92 10.61
N TRP A 11 -6.52 -39.83 9.53
CA TRP A 11 -6.79 -38.58 8.83
C TRP A 11 -7.81 -37.70 9.56
N SER A 12 -7.32 -36.93 10.55
CA SER A 12 -8.17 -36.04 11.34
C SER A 12 -8.46 -34.70 10.62
N ARG A 13 -9.60 -34.07 10.93
CA ARG A 13 -9.95 -32.70 10.48
C ARG A 13 -8.79 -31.71 10.71
N ARG A 14 -8.09 -31.84 11.84
CA ARG A 14 -6.93 -31.00 12.19
C ARG A 14 -5.77 -31.16 11.21
N GLN A 15 -5.46 -32.40 10.79
CA GLN A 15 -4.43 -32.66 9.79
C GLN A 15 -4.86 -32.17 8.40
N PHE A 16 -6.14 -32.35 8.05
CA PHE A 16 -6.69 -31.84 6.80
C PHE A 16 -6.58 -30.31 6.68
N PHE A 17 -6.92 -29.59 7.76
CA PHE A 17 -6.79 -28.12 7.80
C PHE A 17 -5.38 -27.64 8.16
N LYS A 18 -4.43 -28.54 8.44
CA LYS A 18 -3.04 -28.19 8.76
C LYS A 18 -2.41 -27.50 7.54
N GLY A 19 -2.14 -26.20 7.67
CA GLY A 19 -1.55 -25.39 6.61
C GLY A 19 -2.53 -24.93 5.53
N ALA A 20 -3.83 -25.21 5.65
CA ALA A 20 -4.83 -24.74 4.68
C ALA A 20 -4.86 -23.19 4.58
N GLY A 21 -4.75 -22.49 5.71
CA GLY A 21 -4.70 -21.02 5.73
C GLY A 21 -3.47 -20.44 5.00
N LEU A 22 -2.29 -21.05 5.18
CA LEU A 22 -1.06 -20.64 4.47
C LEU A 22 -1.18 -20.83 2.96
N LYS A 23 -1.78 -21.95 2.52
CA LYS A 23 -1.98 -22.24 1.09
C LYS A 23 -2.96 -21.26 0.44
N VAL A 24 -4.08 -20.96 1.09
CA VAL A 24 -5.06 -19.98 0.60
C VAL A 24 -4.46 -18.56 0.60
N GLY A 25 -3.65 -18.22 1.61
CA GLY A 25 -2.91 -16.96 1.66
C GLY A 25 -1.95 -16.79 0.48
N GLY A 26 -1.27 -17.86 0.04
CA GLY A 26 -0.42 -17.84 -1.16
C GLY A 26 -1.19 -17.50 -2.44
N ILE A 27 -2.40 -18.04 -2.62
CA ILE A 27 -3.26 -17.73 -3.77
C ILE A 27 -3.70 -16.25 -3.74
N ALA A 28 -4.11 -15.77 -2.56
CA ALA A 28 -4.49 -14.36 -2.39
C ALA A 28 -3.33 -13.41 -2.67
N LEU A 29 -2.12 -13.71 -2.18
CA LEU A 29 -0.91 -12.93 -2.44
C LEU A 29 -0.55 -12.93 -3.92
N ALA A 30 -0.61 -14.07 -4.60
CA ALA A 30 -0.38 -14.15 -6.04
C ALA A 30 -1.37 -13.28 -6.84
N GLY A 31 -2.65 -13.25 -6.44
CA GLY A 31 -3.65 -12.36 -7.03
C GLY A 31 -3.35 -10.87 -6.80
N LEU A 32 -2.90 -10.50 -5.59
CA LEU A 32 -2.52 -9.11 -5.29
C LEU A 32 -1.26 -8.68 -6.06
N MET A 33 -0.23 -9.53 -6.13
CA MET A 33 1.01 -9.24 -6.85
C MET A 33 0.80 -9.22 -8.37
N GLY A 34 -0.03 -10.11 -8.92
CA GLY A 34 -0.40 -10.08 -10.33
C GLY A 34 -1.17 -8.81 -10.73
N ASN A 35 -2.01 -8.29 -9.83
CA ASN A 35 -2.68 -7.00 -10.02
C ASN A 35 -1.77 -5.79 -9.78
N ALA A 36 -0.70 -5.92 -8.99
CA ALA A 36 0.24 -4.83 -8.75
C ALA A 36 0.99 -4.40 -10.03
N GLU A 37 1.26 -5.32 -10.95
CA GLU A 37 1.87 -4.98 -12.25
C GLU A 37 0.87 -4.41 -13.27
N GLY A 38 -0.38 -4.87 -13.25
CA GLY A 38 -1.47 -4.34 -14.08
C GLY A 38 -1.95 -2.95 -13.65
N ASN A 39 -1.72 -2.59 -12.38
CA ASN A 39 -2.04 -1.31 -11.80
C ASN A 39 -0.83 -0.37 -11.77
N LYS A 40 0.07 -0.45 -12.77
CA LYS A 40 0.79 0.75 -13.21
C LYS A 40 -0.31 1.76 -13.46
N ALA A 41 -0.46 2.73 -12.57
CA ALA A 41 -1.25 3.91 -12.82
C ALA A 41 -0.73 4.42 -14.17
N ARG A 42 -1.46 4.10 -15.24
CA ARG A 42 -1.28 4.76 -16.52
C ARG A 42 -1.32 6.21 -16.10
N ASN A 43 -0.21 6.92 -16.28
CA ASN A 43 -0.19 8.36 -16.14
C ASN A 43 -1.17 8.88 -17.19
N HIS A 44 -2.47 8.83 -16.86
CA HIS A 44 -3.55 9.49 -17.57
C HIS A 44 -3.47 10.98 -17.23
N ILE A 45 -2.25 11.53 -17.20
CA ILE A 45 -2.04 12.95 -17.30
C ILE A 45 -2.23 13.21 -18.79
N HIS A 46 -3.50 13.25 -19.19
CA HIS A 46 -3.85 13.75 -20.50
C HIS A 46 -3.27 15.17 -20.58
N PRO A 47 -2.60 15.54 -21.69
CA PRO A 47 -2.12 16.90 -21.88
C PRO A 47 -3.30 17.86 -21.68
N ALA A 48 -3.05 18.98 -21.00
CA ALA A 48 -4.08 19.96 -20.72
C ALA A 48 -4.71 20.43 -22.04
N LEU A 49 -6.02 20.29 -22.16
CA LEU A 49 -6.75 20.77 -23.33
C LEU A 49 -6.77 22.31 -23.32
N PRO A 50 -6.53 22.96 -24.46
CA PRO A 50 -6.64 24.42 -24.56
C PRO A 50 -8.02 24.88 -24.07
N GLY A 51 -8.04 25.80 -23.10
CA GLY A 51 -9.28 26.35 -22.54
C GLY A 51 -9.88 25.58 -21.35
N PHE A 52 -9.34 24.43 -20.94
CA PHE A 52 -9.79 23.74 -19.74
C PHE A 52 -8.89 24.00 -18.51
N PRO A 53 -9.45 23.97 -17.29
CA PRO A 53 -10.87 23.84 -16.97
C PRO A 53 -11.65 25.17 -17.19
N HIS A 54 -12.89 25.10 -17.69
CA HIS A 54 -13.80 26.25 -17.79
C HIS A 54 -14.23 26.84 -16.43
N PHE A 55 -13.86 26.18 -15.33
CA PHE A 55 -14.21 26.56 -13.96
C PHE A 55 -12.96 26.63 -13.11
N ALA A 56 -12.98 27.46 -12.07
CA ALA A 56 -11.89 27.52 -11.10
C ALA A 56 -11.63 26.13 -10.50
N PRO A 57 -10.38 25.62 -10.53
CA PRO A 57 -10.08 24.30 -10.00
C PRO A 57 -10.38 24.24 -8.49
N ARG A 58 -11.07 23.18 -8.07
CA ARG A 58 -11.31 22.89 -6.65
C ARG A 58 -10.31 21.83 -6.18
N ALA A 59 -9.55 22.14 -5.14
CA ALA A 59 -8.65 21.17 -4.51
C ALA A 59 -9.47 20.02 -3.90
N LYS A 60 -9.46 18.85 -4.55
CA LYS A 60 -10.21 17.67 -4.09
C LYS A 60 -9.42 16.81 -3.09
N ARG A 61 -8.09 16.92 -3.10
CA ARG A 61 -7.18 16.18 -2.23
C ARG A 61 -6.04 17.10 -1.81
N LEU A 62 -5.74 17.12 -0.53
CA LEU A 62 -4.68 17.94 0.05
C LEU A 62 -3.73 16.99 0.79
N ILE A 63 -2.46 17.00 0.39
CA ILE A 63 -1.40 16.27 1.10
C ILE A 63 -0.78 17.28 2.06
N TYR A 64 -1.10 17.15 3.35
CA TYR A 64 -0.52 17.96 4.42
C TYR A 64 0.58 17.17 5.11
N LEU A 65 1.79 17.70 5.09
CA LEU A 65 2.95 17.10 5.75
C LEU A 65 3.31 17.95 6.96
N HIS A 66 3.09 17.40 8.15
CA HIS A 66 3.56 17.98 9.40
C HIS A 66 4.91 17.38 9.75
N MET A 67 5.99 18.09 9.46
CA MET A 67 7.35 17.66 9.79
C MET A 67 7.68 18.10 11.21
N ASN A 68 7.58 17.18 12.17
CA ASN A 68 7.99 17.45 13.55
C ASN A 68 9.51 17.67 13.60
N GLY A 69 9.94 18.80 14.16
CA GLY A 69 11.35 19.18 14.29
C GLY A 69 11.96 19.88 13.07
N ALA A 70 11.18 20.16 12.01
CA ALA A 70 11.65 21.03 10.93
C ALA A 70 11.64 22.50 11.37
N PRO A 71 12.62 23.32 10.93
CA PRO A 71 12.59 24.75 11.17
C PRO A 71 11.34 25.35 10.52
N SER A 72 10.74 26.35 11.17
CA SER A 72 9.58 27.03 10.60
C SER A 72 9.96 27.65 9.24
N GLN A 73 9.01 27.77 8.32
CA GLN A 73 9.25 28.41 7.01
C GLN A 73 9.82 29.84 7.16
N LEU A 74 9.46 30.52 8.26
CA LEU A 74 9.93 31.86 8.59
C LEU A 74 11.39 31.87 9.09
N ASP A 75 11.87 30.77 9.66
CA ASP A 75 13.21 30.66 10.24
C ASP A 75 14.29 30.18 9.26
N LEU A 76 13.91 29.69 8.07
CA LEU A 76 14.84 29.13 7.09
C LEU A 76 15.79 30.15 6.47
N PHE A 77 15.37 31.41 6.32
CA PHE A 77 16.13 32.43 5.60
C PHE A 77 16.50 33.66 6.45
N ASP A 78 16.14 33.65 7.73
CA ASP A 78 16.46 34.73 8.64
C ASP A 78 17.72 34.41 9.45
N HIS A 79 18.77 35.21 9.23
CA HIS A 79 20.04 35.02 9.91
C HIS A 79 19.93 35.52 11.36
N LYS A 80 19.93 34.58 12.31
CA LYS A 80 19.83 34.86 13.75
C LYS A 80 21.19 34.73 14.45
N PRO A 81 21.99 35.82 14.56
CA PRO A 81 23.35 35.75 15.10
C PRO A 81 23.42 35.36 16.58
N GLY A 82 22.38 35.65 17.37
CA GLY A 82 22.32 35.32 18.81
C GLY A 82 22.05 33.85 19.14
N LEU A 83 21.80 33.00 18.13
CA LEU A 83 21.60 31.56 18.29
C LEU A 83 22.91 30.76 18.19
N LYS A 84 24.03 31.39 17.84
CA LYS A 84 25.36 30.79 17.96
C LYS A 84 25.82 30.92 19.41
N LYS A 85 25.74 29.82 20.17
CA LYS A 85 26.50 29.64 21.41
C LYS A 85 27.68 28.72 21.15
#